data_AF-A0AAU4LAL9-F1
#
_entry.id   AF-A0AAU4LAL9-F1
#
_cell.length_a   1.000
_cell.length_b   1.000
_cell.length_c   1.000
_cell.angle_alpha   90.00
_cell.angle_beta   90.00
_cell.angle_gamma   90.00
#
_symmetry.space_group_name_H-M   'P 1'
#
loop_
_entity.id
_entity.type
_entity.pdbx_description
1 polymer ?
#
loop_
_entity_poly.entity_id
_entity_poly.type
_entity_poly.pdbx_seq_one_letter_code
_entity_poly.pdbx_strand_id
1 'polypeptide(L)'
;MINLDHGRPASGASPATNITHRDEQSACLTRCTAQVRRPNNAVVRLPGRRFPGLLIQGDSLSILRGDVAEVVEAFDQGDVDAARETAGLLLADIDALLTRYSAALDAHKIARPY
;
A
#
# COMPACT_ATOMS: atom_id res chain seq x y z
N MET A 1 49.77 41.08 -43.06
CA MET A 1 48.64 41.86 -43.62
C MET A 1 48.19 41.14 -44.89
N ILE A 2 47.19 40.27 -44.78
CA ILE A 2 46.64 39.42 -45.86
C ILE A 2 45.11 39.38 -45.69
N ASN A 3 44.43 39.32 -46.84
CA ASN A 3 43.04 39.69 -47.17
C ASN A 3 41.88 38.86 -46.58
N LEU A 4 40.70 39.46 -46.73
CA LEU A 4 39.31 38.93 -46.77
C LEU A 4 39.17 37.55 -47.47
N ASP A 5 38.20 36.72 -47.09
CA ASP A 5 36.89 36.65 -47.78
C ASP A 5 35.87 35.68 -47.14
N HIS A 6 34.65 35.74 -47.67
CA HIS A 6 33.33 35.34 -47.18
C HIS A 6 33.04 33.82 -47.11
N GLY A 7 32.13 33.46 -46.19
CA GLY A 7 31.44 32.15 -46.19
C GLY A 7 30.22 32.13 -45.28
N ARG A 8 29.04 32.29 -45.88
CA ARG A 8 27.68 32.20 -45.27
C ARG A 8 27.30 30.73 -44.88
N PRO A 9 26.12 30.49 -44.27
CA PRO A 9 25.94 29.53 -43.17
C PRO A 9 25.50 28.12 -43.62
N ALA A 10 25.77 27.12 -42.78
CA ALA A 10 25.06 25.84 -42.81
C ALA A 10 23.93 25.85 -41.77
N SER A 11 22.72 25.89 -42.31
CA SER A 11 21.45 25.50 -41.68
C SER A 11 21.55 24.08 -41.11
N GLY A 12 20.96 23.85 -39.94
CA GLY A 12 20.88 22.51 -39.37
C GLY A 12 20.13 22.46 -38.04
N ALA A 13 18.81 22.42 -38.15
CA ALA A 13 17.88 21.71 -37.25
C ALA A 13 18.07 21.82 -35.73
N SER A 14 17.11 22.50 -35.10
CA SER A 14 16.67 22.18 -33.74
C SER A 14 16.08 20.76 -33.70
N PRO A 15 16.33 19.98 -32.63
CA PRO A 15 15.33 19.06 -32.11
C PRO A 15 15.02 19.47 -30.66
N ALA A 16 13.80 19.93 -30.37
CA ALA A 16 12.66 19.07 -30.09
C ALA A 16 12.99 17.96 -29.08
N THR A 17 12.64 18.25 -27.83
CA THR A 17 11.90 17.38 -26.91
C THR A 17 12.24 15.89 -26.92
N ASN A 18 12.91 15.42 -25.87
CA ASN A 18 12.78 14.03 -25.41
C ASN A 18 12.96 13.97 -23.89
N ILE A 19 11.88 14.27 -23.17
CA ILE A 19 11.66 13.71 -21.83
C ILE A 19 10.44 12.81 -21.96
N THR A 20 10.66 11.62 -22.51
CA THR A 20 9.73 10.50 -22.46
C THR A 20 10.42 9.41 -21.66
N HIS A 21 10.36 9.55 -20.34
CA HIS A 21 10.70 8.46 -19.42
C HIS A 21 9.95 8.68 -18.11
N ARG A 22 8.63 8.44 -18.13
CA ARG A 22 7.83 8.11 -16.92
C ARG A 22 6.40 7.60 -17.20
N ASP A 23 6.09 7.17 -18.44
CA ASP A 23 4.83 6.50 -18.77
C ASP A 23 4.90 4.96 -18.63
N GLU A 24 5.72 4.45 -17.72
CA GLU A 24 5.80 2.99 -17.44
C GLU A 24 5.15 2.58 -16.10
N GLN A 25 4.63 3.52 -15.31
CA GLN A 25 3.89 3.17 -14.08
C GLN A 25 2.41 2.85 -14.31
N SER A 26 1.89 3.02 -15.54
CA SER A 26 0.45 2.96 -15.81
C SER A 26 -0.10 1.59 -16.27
N ALA A 27 0.71 0.53 -16.40
CA ALA A 27 0.25 -0.70 -17.06
C ALA A 27 0.56 -2.05 -16.34
N CYS A 28 1.02 -2.04 -15.09
CA CYS A 28 1.36 -3.29 -14.38
C CYS A 28 0.33 -3.75 -13.32
N LEU A 29 -0.72 -2.97 -13.03
CA LEU A 29 -1.63 -3.27 -11.92
C LEU A 29 -2.93 -4.02 -12.30
N THR A 30 -3.11 -4.40 -13.57
CA THR A 30 -4.25 -5.25 -13.97
C THR A 30 -3.91 -6.74 -13.79
N ARG A 31 -3.66 -7.13 -12.54
CA ARG A 31 -3.76 -8.54 -12.13
C ARG A 31 -4.38 -8.59 -10.74
N CYS A 32 -5.72 -8.67 -10.71
CA CYS A 32 -6.48 -9.13 -9.56
C CYS A 32 -6.10 -10.58 -9.24
N THR A 33 -4.93 -10.78 -8.63
CA THR A 33 -4.79 -11.81 -7.63
C THR A 33 -5.14 -11.11 -6.32
N ALA A 34 -6.28 -11.47 -5.74
CA ALA A 34 -6.57 -11.20 -4.33
C ALA A 34 -5.46 -11.87 -3.51
N GLN A 35 -4.34 -11.19 -3.38
CA GLN A 35 -3.22 -11.67 -2.60
C GLN A 35 -3.69 -11.55 -1.17
N VAL A 36 -4.01 -12.69 -0.55
CA VAL A 36 -4.31 -12.77 0.88
C VAL A 36 -3.14 -12.12 1.59
N ARG A 37 -3.32 -10.85 1.98
CA ARG A 37 -2.30 -10.07 2.65
C ARG A 37 -2.03 -10.83 3.94
N ARG A 38 -0.82 -11.35 4.09
CA ARG A 38 -0.40 -12.03 5.31
C ARG A 38 0.25 -10.96 6.17
N PRO A 39 -0.49 -10.27 7.04
CA PRO A 39 0.10 -9.26 7.90
C PRO A 39 1.22 -9.89 8.71
N ASN A 40 2.39 -9.26 8.74
CA ASN A 40 3.49 -9.77 9.54
C ASN A 40 3.19 -9.48 11.01
N ASN A 41 2.74 -10.51 11.73
CA ASN A 41 2.28 -10.39 13.11
C ASN A 41 2.72 -11.58 13.99
N ALA A 42 2.83 -11.30 15.29
CA ALA A 42 3.18 -12.28 16.30
C ALA A 42 2.33 -12.09 17.57
N VAL A 43 1.94 -13.20 18.21
CA VAL A 43 1.30 -13.16 19.52
C VAL A 43 2.39 -13.26 20.58
N VAL A 44 2.52 -12.23 21.41
CA VAL A 44 3.62 -12.11 22.38
C VAL A 44 3.08 -11.85 23.77
N ARG A 45 3.56 -12.61 24.76
CA ARG A 45 3.30 -12.35 26.17
C ARG A 45 4.29 -11.32 26.69
N LEU A 46 3.82 -10.08 26.80
CA LEU A 46 4.60 -8.97 27.36
C LEU A 46 4.59 -9.04 28.90
N PRO A 47 5.71 -8.70 29.58
CA PRO A 47 5.75 -8.61 31.03
C PRO A 47 4.70 -7.64 31.58
N GLY A 48 4.06 -7.99 32.69
CA GLY A 48 3.04 -7.13 33.35
C GLY A 48 1.67 -7.08 32.66
N ARG A 49 1.45 -7.82 31.57
CA ARG A 49 0.13 -7.91 30.91
C ARG A 49 -0.57 -9.23 31.24
N ARG A 50 -1.87 -9.13 31.57
CA ARG A 50 -2.73 -10.29 31.87
C ARG A 50 -2.92 -11.20 30.66
N PHE A 51 -3.06 -10.61 29.48
CA PHE A 51 -3.27 -11.30 28.21
C PHE A 51 -2.08 -11.05 27.27
N PRO A 52 -1.71 -12.03 26.43
CA PRO A 52 -0.79 -11.80 25.31
C PRO A 52 -1.30 -10.67 24.41
N GLY A 53 -0.38 -9.92 23.81
CA GLY A 53 -0.68 -8.92 22.78
C GLY A 53 -0.45 -9.48 21.38
N LEU A 54 -1.12 -8.89 20.40
CA LEU A 54 -0.83 -9.09 18.99
C LEU A 54 0.12 -7.97 18.53
N LEU A 55 1.36 -8.31 18.23
CA LEU A 55 2.32 -7.40 17.61
C LEU A 55 2.09 -7.41 16.11
N ILE A 56 1.97 -6.23 15.51
CA ILE A 56 1.83 -6.01 14.08
C ILE A 56 3.04 -5.19 13.62
N GLN A 57 3.67 -5.58 12.52
CA GLN A 57 4.77 -4.81 11.92
C GLN A 57 4.28 -3.42 11.47
N GLY A 58 5.15 -2.42 11.57
CA GLY A 58 4.80 -1.02 11.29
C GLY A 58 4.31 -0.78 9.85
N ASP A 59 4.85 -1.50 8.86
CA ASP A 59 4.37 -1.43 7.49
C ASP A 59 2.95 -2.03 7.34
N SER A 60 2.70 -3.21 7.93
CA SER A 60 1.38 -3.85 7.93
C SER A 60 0.35 -2.96 8.62
N LEU A 61 0.73 -2.28 9.71
CA LEU A 61 -0.09 -1.26 10.36
C LEU A 61 -0.35 -0.05 9.46
N SER A 62 0.68 0.43 8.74
CA SER A 62 0.53 1.54 7.80
C SER A 62 -0.44 1.20 6.68
N ILE A 63 -0.45 -0.03 6.19
CA ILE A 63 -1.40 -0.44 5.14
C ILE A 63 -2.81 -0.52 5.72
N LEU A 64 -3.03 -1.12 6.90
CA LEU A 64 -4.34 -1.09 7.57
C LEU A 64 -4.88 0.34 7.74
N ARG A 65 -4.01 1.29 8.10
CA ARG A 65 -4.38 2.71 8.18
C ARG A 65 -4.73 3.28 6.80
N GLY A 66 -4.04 2.86 5.74
CA GLY A 66 -4.36 3.20 4.35
C GLY A 66 -5.76 2.75 3.99
N ASP A 67 -6.07 1.47 4.22
CA ASP A 67 -7.39 0.89 3.95
C ASP A 67 -8.51 1.66 4.68
N VAL A 68 -8.29 2.04 5.95
CA VAL A 68 -9.26 2.88 6.70
C VAL A 68 -9.44 4.25 6.05
N ALA A 69 -8.35 4.87 5.59
CA ALA A 69 -8.42 6.18 4.95
C ALA A 69 -9.19 6.11 3.61
N GLU A 70 -8.99 5.05 2.83
CA GLU A 70 -9.73 4.82 1.59
C GLU A 70 -11.24 4.66 1.84
N VAL A 71 -11.64 3.96 2.90
CA VAL A 71 -13.06 3.86 3.30
C VAL A 71 -13.63 5.25 3.60
N VAL A 72 -12.92 6.07 4.37
CA VAL A 72 -13.37 7.42 4.73
C VAL A 72 -13.47 8.31 3.49
N GLU A 73 -12.46 8.27 2.61
CA GLU A 73 -12.45 9.05 1.39
C GLU A 73 -13.60 8.68 0.45
N ALA A 74 -13.89 7.38 0.29
CA ALA A 74 -15.03 6.92 -0.50
C ALA A 74 -16.37 7.41 0.08
N PHE A 75 -16.52 7.42 1.41
CA PHE A 75 -17.70 8.02 2.05
C PHE A 75 -17.81 9.52 1.80
N ASP A 76 -16.71 10.26 1.92
CA ASP A 76 -16.68 11.71 1.69
C ASP A 76 -17.00 12.07 0.22
N GLN A 77 -16.64 11.21 -0.72
CA GLN A 77 -16.98 11.34 -2.14
C GLN A 77 -18.41 10.87 -2.48
N GLY A 78 -19.12 10.26 -1.52
CA GLY A 78 -20.45 9.69 -1.73
C GLY A 78 -20.46 8.37 -2.49
N ASP A 79 -19.30 7.74 -2.69
CA ASP A 79 -19.17 6.43 -3.32
C ASP A 79 -19.35 5.31 -2.27
N VAL A 80 -20.62 5.02 -1.98
CA VAL A 80 -21.01 4.05 -0.96
C VAL A 80 -20.61 2.62 -1.34
N ASP A 81 -20.59 2.29 -2.63
CA ASP A 81 -20.26 0.94 -3.10
C ASP A 81 -18.76 0.67 -2.94
N ALA A 82 -17.91 1.62 -3.34
CA ALA A 82 -16.46 1.53 -3.09
C ALA A 82 -16.15 1.48 -1.59
N ALA A 83 -16.79 2.33 -0.79
CA ALA A 83 -16.62 2.33 0.67
C ALA A 83 -16.96 0.96 1.28
N ARG A 84 -18.05 0.34 0.81
CA ARG A 84 -18.50 -0.98 1.28
C ARG A 84 -17.53 -2.08 0.88
N GLU A 85 -17.01 -2.05 -0.35
CA GLU A 85 -16.02 -3.04 -0.81
C GLU A 85 -14.75 -2.97 0.03
N THR A 86 -14.15 -1.79 0.16
CA THR A 86 -12.92 -1.59 0.93
C THR A 86 -13.13 -1.92 2.41
N ALA A 87 -14.26 -1.53 3.00
CA ALA A 87 -14.58 -1.87 4.39
C ALA A 87 -14.74 -3.39 4.59
N GLY A 88 -15.29 -4.11 3.61
CA GLY A 88 -15.40 -5.56 3.64
C GLY A 88 -14.04 -6.25 3.64
N LEU A 89 -13.12 -5.78 2.82
CA LEU A 89 -11.74 -6.30 2.78
C LEU A 89 -10.99 -6.00 4.08
N LEU A 90 -11.10 -4.77 4.59
CA LEU A 90 -10.51 -4.38 5.87
C LEU A 90 -11.04 -5.23 7.03
N LEU A 91 -12.35 -5.49 7.06
CA LEU A 91 -12.96 -6.33 8.09
C LEU A 91 -12.42 -7.77 8.01
N ALA A 92 -12.32 -8.35 6.81
CA ALA A 92 -11.78 -9.69 6.62
C ALA A 92 -10.32 -9.80 7.12
N ASP A 93 -9.51 -8.76 6.90
CA ASP A 93 -8.13 -8.71 7.39
C ASP A 93 -8.06 -8.62 8.93
N ILE A 94 -8.93 -7.83 9.55
CA ILE A 94 -9.04 -7.75 11.01
C ILE A 94 -9.51 -9.10 11.59
N ASP A 95 -10.47 -9.76 10.97
CA ASP A 95 -10.95 -11.08 11.39
C ASP A 95 -9.87 -12.15 11.28
N ALA A 96 -9.01 -12.07 10.26
CA ALA A 96 -7.86 -12.96 10.13
C ALA A 96 -6.84 -12.74 11.27
N LEU A 97 -6.59 -11.49 11.66
CA LEU A 97 -5.74 -11.14 12.81
C LEU A 97 -6.33 -11.68 14.12
N LEU A 98 -7.63 -11.48 14.35
CA LEU A 98 -8.33 -11.96 15.54
C LEU A 98 -8.40 -13.49 15.61
N THR A 99 -8.60 -14.15 14.47
CA THR A 99 -8.60 -15.62 14.38
C THR A 99 -7.25 -16.18 14.80
N ARG A 100 -6.16 -15.59 14.28
CA ARG A 100 -4.79 -16.00 14.65
C ARG A 100 -4.48 -15.75 16.12
N TYR A 101 -4.92 -14.61 16.66
CA TYR A 101 -4.80 -14.31 18.08
C TYR A 101 -5.56 -15.33 18.95
N SER A 102 -6.82 -15.60 18.60
CA SER A 102 -7.68 -16.56 19.30
C SER A 102 -7.08 -17.96 19.29
N ALA A 103 -6.60 -18.42 18.13
CA ALA A 103 -5.97 -19.73 18.00
C ALA A 103 -4.72 -19.86 18.89
N ALA A 104 -3.91 -18.81 19.01
CA ALA A 104 -2.77 -18.79 19.91
C ALA A 104 -3.19 -18.87 21.39
N LEU A 105 -4.24 -18.13 21.79
CA LEU A 105 -4.76 -18.22 23.15
C LEU A 105 -5.30 -19.62 23.47
N ASP A 106 -6.07 -20.20 22.56
CA ASP A 106 -6.66 -21.54 22.71
C ASP A 106 -5.56 -22.60 22.84
N ALA A 107 -4.52 -22.54 21.99
CA ALA A 107 -3.36 -23.45 22.05
C ALA A 107 -2.64 -23.39 23.40
N HIS A 108 -2.64 -22.23 24.06
CA HIS A 108 -2.03 -22.03 25.38
C HIS A 108 -3.04 -22.08 26.54
N LYS A 109 -4.30 -22.46 26.28
CA LYS A 109 -5.39 -22.54 27.28
C LYS A 109 -5.60 -21.23 28.04
N ILE A 110 -5.42 -20.10 27.37
CA ILE A 110 -5.65 -18.76 27.93
C ILE A 110 -7.08 -18.34 27.58
N ALA A 111 -7.86 -17.89 28.56
CA ALA A 111 -9.18 -17.33 28.30
C ALA A 111 -9.09 -16.08 27.41
N ARG A 112 -10.07 -15.91 26.52
CA ARG A 112 -10.12 -14.77 25.60
C ARG A 112 -10.51 -13.48 26.35
N PRO A 113 -10.01 -12.31 25.95
CA PRO A 113 -10.28 -11.04 26.63
C PRO A 113 -11.57 -10.33 26.16
N TYR A 114 -12.43 -11.01 25.39
CA TYR A 114 -13.70 -10.53 24.85
C TYR A 114 -14.72 -11.67 24.81
#